data_AF-A0A3S9NHV3-F1
#
_entry.id   AF-A0A3S9NHV3-F1
#
_cell.length_a   1.000
_cell.length_b   1.000
_cell.length_c   1.000
_cell.angle_alpha   90.00
_cell.angle_beta   90.00
_cell.angle_gamma   90.00
#
_symmetry.space_group_name_H-M   'P 1'
#
loop_
_entity.id
_entity.type
_entity.pdbx_description
1 polymer ?
#
loop_
_entity_poly.entity_id
_entity_poly.type
_entity_poly.pdbx_seq_one_letter_code
_entity_poly.pdbx_strand_id
1 'polypeptide(L)'
;MQTSLPRIIGLAILVFLLIGFSIHMTRSNYGRCDFFEKELNGGRKEFGGAEYYAKLCGTNIRNGHEVRLQLFDGTGELRAQRYFSYYVNSATERELVDGVGGIVYYDSSNSDVMQLLAIPPTKWDWIRARLPLF
;
A
#
# COMPACT_ATOMS: atom_id res chain seq x y z
N MET A 1 12.53 31.76 -27.32
CA MET A 1 13.05 31.56 -25.95
C MET A 1 13.26 30.05 -25.76
N GLN A 2 14.48 29.56 -25.99
CA GLN A 2 14.79 28.13 -26.02
C GLN A 2 15.06 27.68 -24.58
N THR A 3 14.05 27.13 -23.91
CA THR A 3 14.24 26.50 -22.60
C THR A 3 15.14 25.29 -22.80
N SER A 4 16.33 25.32 -22.22
CA SER A 4 17.27 24.19 -22.32
C SER A 4 16.66 22.98 -21.62
N LEU A 5 16.66 21.84 -22.30
CA LEU A 5 16.19 20.53 -21.81
C LEU A 5 16.55 20.24 -20.33
N PRO A 6 17.78 20.53 -19.82
CA PRO A 6 18.10 20.33 -18.40
C PRO A 6 17.27 21.18 -17.42
N ARG A 7 16.84 22.39 -17.81
CA ARG A 7 15.98 23.24 -16.95
C ARG A 7 14.58 22.66 -16.83
N ILE A 8 14.05 22.06 -17.89
CA ILE A 8 12.73 21.41 -17.88
C ILE A 8 12.77 20.15 -17.01
N ILE A 9 13.81 19.33 -17.15
CA ILE A 9 14.01 18.13 -16.32
C ILE A 9 14.13 18.50 -14.84
N GLY A 10 14.96 19.52 -14.53
CA GLY A 10 15.11 20.00 -13.16
C GLY A 10 13.80 20.51 -12.55
N LEU A 11 13.00 21.26 -13.33
CA LEU A 11 11.69 21.73 -12.89
C LEU A 11 10.72 20.57 -12.65
N ALA A 12 10.69 19.57 -13.54
CA ALA A 12 9.83 18.40 -13.39
C ALA A 12 10.15 17.59 -12.12
N ILE A 13 11.45 17.39 -11.82
CA ILE A 13 11.90 16.74 -10.59
C ILE A 13 11.47 17.55 -9.36
N LEU A 14 11.67 18.87 -9.39
CA LEU A 14 11.27 19.75 -8.29
C LEU A 14 9.76 19.66 -8.01
N VAL A 15 8.94 19.75 -9.07
CA VAL A 15 7.48 19.64 -8.96
C VAL A 15 7.08 18.27 -8.39
N PHE A 16 7.69 17.19 -8.88
CA PHE A 16 7.42 15.84 -8.37
C PHE A 16 7.75 15.72 -6.87
N LEU A 17 8.88 16.27 -6.43
CA LEU A 17 9.27 16.30 -5.02
C LEU A 17 8.30 17.14 -4.17
N LEU A 18 7.87 18.31 -4.66
CA LEU A 18 6.92 19.17 -3.94
C LEU A 18 5.54 18.52 -3.80
N ILE A 19 5.04 17.87 -4.85
CA ILE A 19 3.78 17.12 -4.81
C ILE A 19 3.91 15.93 -3.86
N GLY A 20 5.01 15.16 -3.94
CA GLY A 20 5.28 14.05 -3.04
C GLY A 20 5.39 14.47 -1.58
N PHE A 21 6.08 15.58 -1.32
CA PHE A 21 6.19 16.15 0.03
C PHE A 21 4.83 16.62 0.56
N SER A 22 4.04 17.30 -0.27
CA SER A 22 2.70 17.74 0.11
C SER A 22 1.81 16.54 0.45
N ILE A 23 1.79 15.51 -0.40
CA ILE A 23 1.04 14.27 -0.16
C ILE A 23 1.50 13.59 1.12
N HIS A 24 2.81 13.51 1.36
CA HIS A 24 3.36 12.94 2.58
C HIS A 24 2.91 13.69 3.84
N MET A 25 2.92 15.02 3.79
CA MET A 25 2.48 15.88 4.90
C MET A 25 0.96 15.80 5.12
N THR A 26 0.19 15.51 4.08
CA THR A 26 -1.27 15.33 4.17
C THR A 26 -1.70 13.88 4.41
N ARG A 27 -0.76 12.92 4.53
CA ARG A 27 -1.14 11.50 4.74
C ARG A 27 -1.89 11.36 6.05
N SER A 28 -2.99 10.63 5.98
CA SER A 28 -3.75 10.21 7.14
C SER A 28 -2.86 9.53 8.17
N ASN A 29 -3.14 9.78 9.45
CA ASN A 29 -2.48 9.05 10.52
C ASN A 29 -3.07 7.62 10.58
N TYR A 30 -2.43 6.68 9.90
CA TYR A 30 -2.85 5.27 9.89
C TYR A 30 -2.58 4.63 11.24
N GLY A 31 -3.64 4.40 12.01
CA GLY A 31 -3.59 3.86 13.36
C GLY A 31 -4.37 2.54 13.49
N ARG A 32 -4.67 2.17 14.75
CA ARG A 32 -5.44 0.96 15.11
C ARG A 32 -4.93 -0.32 14.43
N CYS A 33 -3.61 -0.49 14.39
CA CYS A 33 -3.01 -1.58 13.63
C CYS A 33 -3.49 -2.95 14.11
N ASP A 34 -3.52 -3.18 15.43
CA ASP A 34 -3.98 -4.45 16.01
C ASP A 34 -5.43 -4.79 15.62
N PHE A 35 -6.29 -3.78 15.50
CA PHE A 35 -7.68 -3.97 15.07
C PHE A 35 -7.73 -4.39 13.60
N PHE A 36 -7.07 -3.65 12.71
CA PHE A 36 -7.12 -3.93 11.27
C PHE A 36 -6.35 -5.20 10.89
N GLU A 37 -5.28 -5.52 11.59
CA GLU A 37 -4.54 -6.77 11.40
C GLU A 37 -5.42 -7.97 11.75
N LYS A 38 -6.19 -7.89 12.84
CA LYS A 38 -7.15 -8.94 13.20
C LYS A 38 -8.34 -9.01 12.25
N GLU A 39 -8.93 -7.85 11.94
CA GLU A 39 -10.14 -7.73 11.11
C GLU A 39 -9.91 -8.20 9.67
N LEU A 40 -8.69 -7.98 9.14
CA LEU A 40 -8.38 -8.24 7.74
C LEU A 40 -7.47 -9.44 7.55
N ASN A 41 -7.38 -10.35 8.52
CA ASN A 41 -6.53 -11.54 8.45
C ASN A 41 -5.06 -11.24 8.06
N GLY A 42 -4.50 -10.21 8.69
CA GLY A 42 -3.10 -9.85 8.60
C GLY A 42 -2.19 -10.75 9.44
N GLY A 43 -1.06 -10.21 9.84
CA GLY A 43 -0.09 -10.91 10.67
C GLY A 43 0.83 -11.81 9.83
N ARG A 44 1.23 -12.96 10.39
CA ARG A 44 2.20 -13.86 9.75
C ARG A 44 1.59 -14.59 8.57
N LYS A 45 2.33 -14.64 7.47
CA LYS A 45 1.97 -15.32 6.23
C LYS A 45 3.15 -16.14 5.74
N GLU A 46 2.91 -17.35 5.25
CA GLU A 46 3.95 -18.21 4.72
C GLU A 46 3.71 -18.48 3.24
N PHE A 47 4.71 -18.19 2.40
CA PHE A 47 4.63 -18.42 0.97
C PHE A 47 5.92 -19.07 0.47
N GLY A 48 5.82 -20.27 -0.10
CA GLY A 48 6.97 -20.97 -0.66
C GLY A 48 8.12 -21.21 0.33
N GLY A 49 7.80 -21.39 1.62
CA GLY A 49 8.78 -21.58 2.71
C GLY A 49 9.44 -20.29 3.21
N ALA A 50 9.01 -19.12 2.73
CA ALA A 50 9.43 -17.82 3.27
C ALA A 50 8.32 -17.21 4.15
N GLU A 51 8.72 -16.74 5.34
CA GLU A 51 7.83 -16.02 6.26
C GLU A 51 7.76 -14.53 5.88
N TYR A 52 6.54 -14.01 5.89
CA TYR A 52 6.22 -12.61 5.72
C TYR A 52 5.29 -12.14 6.84
N TYR A 53 5.29 -10.85 7.11
CA TYR A 53 4.39 -10.22 8.07
C TYR A 53 3.59 -9.11 7.40
N ALA A 54 2.28 -9.30 7.30
CA ALA A 54 1.33 -8.36 6.74
C ALA A 54 0.77 -7.46 7.86
N LYS A 55 1.39 -6.30 8.05
CA LYS A 55 0.94 -5.29 9.00
C LYS A 55 -0.13 -4.41 8.35
N LEU A 56 -1.30 -4.29 8.97
CA LEU A 56 -2.36 -3.41 8.50
C LEU A 56 -2.64 -2.33 9.53
N CYS A 57 -2.71 -1.09 9.10
CA CYS A 57 -3.13 0.05 9.91
C CYS A 57 -4.11 0.88 9.10
N GLY A 58 -5.10 1.50 9.72
CA GLY A 58 -6.13 2.22 8.97
C GLY A 58 -6.62 3.48 9.65
N THR A 59 -7.44 4.21 8.90
CA THR A 59 -8.09 5.44 9.31
C THR A 59 -9.56 5.41 8.88
N ASN A 60 -10.39 6.26 9.46
CA ASN A 60 -11.77 6.42 9.05
C ASN A 60 -11.86 7.41 7.88
N ILE A 61 -12.63 7.06 6.87
CA ILE A 61 -13.06 7.95 5.78
C ILE A 61 -14.58 8.08 5.81
N ARG A 62 -15.14 9.05 5.06
CA ARG A 62 -16.56 9.44 5.15
C ARG A 62 -17.55 8.27 5.19
N ASN A 63 -17.29 7.19 4.44
CA ASN A 63 -18.19 6.03 4.32
C ASN A 63 -17.48 4.68 4.54
N GLY A 64 -16.32 4.64 5.20
CA GLY A 64 -15.50 3.45 5.21
C GLY A 64 -14.19 3.59 5.97
N HIS A 65 -13.27 2.72 5.63
CA HIS A 65 -11.90 2.75 6.12
C HIS A 65 -10.93 2.78 4.95
N GLU A 66 -9.89 3.57 5.12
CA GLU A 66 -8.69 3.48 4.29
C GLU A 66 -7.62 2.74 5.09
N VAL A 67 -6.96 1.79 4.45
CA VAL A 67 -6.02 0.86 5.07
C VAL A 67 -4.70 0.90 4.35
N ARG A 68 -3.62 0.97 5.13
CA ARG A 68 -2.25 0.78 4.70
C ARG A 68 -1.83 -0.64 5.04
N LEU A 69 -1.58 -1.45 4.02
CA LEU A 69 -0.93 -2.76 4.12
C LEU A 69 0.57 -2.60 3.90
N GLN A 70 1.37 -3.09 4.84
CA GLN A 70 2.82 -3.19 4.74
C GLN A 70 3.22 -4.65 4.86
N LEU A 71 3.95 -5.15 3.86
CA LEU A 71 4.48 -6.50 3.87
C LEU A 71 5.97 -6.48 4.21
N PHE A 72 6.30 -7.07 5.35
CA PHE A 72 7.66 -7.28 5.82
C PHE A 72 8.10 -8.71 5.53
N ASP A 73 9.38 -8.93 5.29
CA ASP A 73 9.93 -10.29 5.27
C ASP A 73 10.36 -10.78 6.67
N GLY A 74 10.84 -12.02 6.76
CA GLY A 74 11.35 -12.60 8.00
C GLY A 74 12.56 -11.88 8.63
N THR A 75 13.20 -10.94 7.94
CA THR A 75 14.25 -10.06 8.52
C THR A 75 13.67 -8.77 9.09
N GLY A 76 12.38 -8.50 8.87
CA GLY A 76 11.71 -7.25 9.22
C GLY A 76 11.88 -6.15 8.17
N GLU A 77 12.38 -6.46 6.96
CA GLU A 77 12.55 -5.47 5.91
C GLU A 77 11.23 -5.21 5.18
N LEU A 78 10.85 -3.94 5.00
CA LEU A 78 9.68 -3.56 4.20
C LEU A 78 9.90 -3.93 2.73
N ARG A 79 9.13 -4.90 2.23
CA ARG A 79 9.19 -5.40 0.84
C ARG A 79 8.12 -4.79 -0.06
N ALA A 80 6.93 -4.53 0.47
CA ALA A 80 5.85 -3.90 -0.29
C ALA A 80 4.94 -3.06 0.62
N GLN A 81 4.29 -2.08 0.01
CA GLN A 81 3.25 -1.28 0.64
C GLN A 81 2.09 -1.07 -0.33
N ARG A 82 0.86 -1.10 0.18
CA ARG A 82 -0.37 -0.80 -0.55
C ARG A 82 -1.29 0.05 0.32
N TYR A 83 -2.07 0.88 -0.35
CA TYR A 83 -3.20 1.60 0.23
C TYR A 83 -4.44 1.15 -0.50
N PHE A 84 -5.49 0.85 0.26
CA PHE A 84 -6.79 0.48 -0.29
C PHE A 84 -7.90 0.98 0.62
N SER A 85 -9.12 1.06 0.10
CA SER A 85 -10.28 1.48 0.88
C SER A 85 -11.41 0.48 0.77
N TYR A 86 -12.12 0.25 1.86
CA TYR A 86 -13.39 -0.48 1.84
C TYR A 86 -14.48 0.35 2.53
N TYR A 87 -15.66 0.36 1.93
CA TYR A 87 -16.82 1.05 2.50
C TYR A 87 -17.55 0.16 3.49
N VAL A 88 -18.16 0.73 4.53
CA VAL A 88 -18.87 -0.06 5.58
C VAL A 88 -19.96 -0.95 4.98
N ASN A 89 -20.58 -0.49 3.90
CA ASN A 89 -21.64 -1.20 3.16
C ASN A 89 -21.11 -2.03 1.96
N SER A 90 -19.79 -2.18 1.82
CA SER A 90 -19.19 -2.98 0.74
C SER A 90 -19.26 -4.49 1.03
N ALA A 91 -18.77 -5.32 0.11
CA ALA A 91 -18.79 -6.79 0.21
C ALA A 91 -18.29 -7.32 1.56
N THR A 92 -18.76 -8.51 1.95
CA THR A 92 -18.31 -9.24 3.14
C THR A 92 -16.86 -9.74 3.03
N GLU A 93 -16.37 -9.96 1.81
CA GLU A 93 -15.01 -10.44 1.56
C GLU A 93 -14.03 -9.26 1.58
N ARG A 94 -13.47 -8.97 2.78
CA ARG A 94 -12.51 -7.86 2.99
C ARG A 94 -11.17 -8.33 3.53
N GLU A 95 -11.14 -9.55 4.06
CA GLU A 95 -9.94 -10.16 4.61
C GLU A 95 -8.88 -10.40 3.54
N LEU A 96 -7.62 -10.36 3.94
CA LEU A 96 -6.52 -10.82 3.12
C LEU A 96 -6.67 -12.33 2.89
N VAL A 97 -6.68 -12.72 1.62
CA VAL A 97 -6.77 -14.12 1.21
C VAL A 97 -5.43 -14.55 0.61
N ASP A 98 -4.96 -15.73 0.99
CA ASP A 98 -3.76 -16.30 0.41
C ASP A 98 -4.13 -16.87 -0.96
N GLY A 99 -3.77 -16.15 -2.02
CA GLY A 99 -4.07 -16.50 -3.41
C GLY A 99 -2.91 -17.21 -4.09
N VAL A 100 -3.15 -17.66 -5.33
CA VAL A 100 -2.09 -18.25 -6.16
C VAL A 100 -1.07 -17.17 -6.50
N GLY A 101 0.14 -17.31 -5.96
CA GLY A 101 1.26 -16.40 -6.22
C GLY A 101 1.23 -15.08 -5.46
N GLY A 102 0.40 -14.94 -4.41
CA GLY A 102 0.40 -13.71 -3.60
C GLY A 102 -0.75 -13.57 -2.61
N ILE A 103 -0.88 -12.38 -2.05
CA ILE A 103 -1.97 -12.00 -1.15
C ILE A 103 -3.02 -11.24 -1.96
N VAL A 104 -4.26 -11.69 -1.92
CA VAL A 104 -5.42 -10.99 -2.49
C VAL A 104 -6.01 -10.06 -1.43
N TYR A 105 -6.31 -8.83 -1.82
CA TYR A 105 -6.95 -7.82 -0.97
C TYR A 105 -8.09 -7.12 -1.71
N TYR A 106 -9.09 -6.69 -0.94
CA TYR A 106 -10.27 -6.01 -1.48
C TYR A 106 -10.10 -4.48 -1.45
N ASP A 107 -10.18 -3.84 -2.60
CA ASP A 107 -10.12 -2.39 -2.76
C ASP A 107 -11.35 -1.84 -3.50
N SER A 108 -12.32 -1.33 -2.74
CA SER A 108 -13.53 -0.71 -3.27
C SER A 108 -13.31 0.62 -3.98
N SER A 109 -12.11 1.20 -3.90
CA SER A 109 -11.76 2.42 -4.64
C SER A 109 -11.30 2.13 -6.08
N ASN A 110 -11.00 0.87 -6.39
CA ASN A 110 -10.55 0.43 -7.70
C ASN A 110 -11.71 -0.11 -8.53
N SER A 111 -11.60 0.00 -9.87
CA SER A 111 -12.57 -0.63 -10.79
C SER A 111 -12.55 -2.15 -10.72
N ASP A 112 -11.37 -2.73 -10.48
CA ASP A 112 -11.23 -4.13 -10.15
C ASP A 112 -11.07 -4.26 -8.62
N VAL A 113 -12.10 -4.76 -7.95
CA VAL A 113 -12.13 -4.74 -6.49
C VAL A 113 -11.20 -5.76 -5.86
N MET A 114 -10.86 -6.85 -6.57
CA MET A 114 -9.94 -7.86 -6.07
C MET A 114 -8.54 -7.60 -6.62
N GLN A 115 -7.63 -7.19 -5.76
CA GLN A 115 -6.27 -6.83 -6.12
C GLN A 115 -5.28 -7.88 -5.62
N LEU A 116 -4.22 -8.13 -6.39
CA LEU A 116 -3.18 -9.09 -6.04
C LEU A 116 -1.87 -8.37 -5.67
N LEU A 117 -1.38 -8.63 -4.46
CA LEU A 117 0.00 -8.37 -4.07
C LEU A 117 0.84 -9.63 -4.34
N ALA A 118 1.57 -9.63 -5.45
CA ALA A 118 2.42 -10.76 -5.83
C ALA A 118 3.51 -11.04 -4.79
N ILE A 119 3.78 -12.33 -4.55
CA ILE A 119 4.83 -12.82 -3.67
C ILE A 119 5.73 -13.80 -4.44
N PRO A 120 7.06 -13.61 -4.44
CA PRO A 120 7.79 -12.55 -3.76
C PRO A 120 7.53 -11.16 -4.37
N PRO A 121 7.50 -10.08 -3.56
CA PRO A 121 7.34 -8.73 -4.07
C PRO A 121 8.42 -8.36 -5.07
N THR A 122 8.06 -7.55 -6.06
CA THR A 122 9.00 -7.12 -7.10
C THR A 122 9.95 -6.04 -6.57
N LYS A 123 11.08 -5.83 -7.27
CA LYS A 123 11.96 -4.67 -6.98
C LYS A 123 11.22 -3.34 -7.08
N TRP A 124 10.22 -3.24 -7.98
CA TRP A 124 9.38 -2.07 -8.11
C TRP A 124 8.47 -1.86 -6.90
N ASP A 125 7.99 -2.93 -6.26
CA ASP A 125 7.24 -2.84 -5.00
C ASP A 125 8.09 -2.29 -3.87
N TRP A 126 9.35 -2.72 -3.81
CA TRP A 126 10.31 -2.23 -2.82
C TRP A 126 10.59 -0.73 -2.98
N ILE A 127 10.76 -0.27 -4.23
CA ILE A 127 10.96 1.16 -4.55
C ILE A 127 9.71 1.95 -4.18
N ARG A 128 8.53 1.51 -4.64
CA ARG A 128 7.25 2.20 -4.37
C ARG A 128 6.97 2.31 -2.88
N ALA A 129 7.27 1.27 -2.09
CA ALA A 129 7.08 1.28 -0.65
C ALA A 129 7.90 2.37 0.09
N ARG A 130 8.96 2.88 -0.53
CA ARG A 130 9.85 3.92 0.02
C ARG A 130 9.59 5.30 -0.57
N LEU A 131 8.76 5.39 -1.59
CA LEU A 131 8.38 6.66 -2.19
C LEU A 131 7.15 7.24 -1.48
N PRO A 132 7.10 8.56 -1.25
CA PRO A 132 5.99 9.22 -0.55
C PRO A 132 4.68 9.25 -1.35
N LEU A 133 4.71 8.86 -2.62
CA LEU A 133 3.62 9.01 -3.59
C LEU A 133 2.78 7.75 -3.79
N PHE A 134 3.17 6.63 -3.17
CA PHE A 134 2.53 5.32 -3.38
C PHE A 134 2.35 4.53 -2.08
#